data_AF-A0A8H6I5C3-F1
#
_entry.id   AF-A0A8H6I5C3-F1
#
_cell.length_a   1.000
_cell.length_b   1.000
_cell.length_c   1.000
_cell.angle_alpha   90.00
_cell.angle_beta   90.00
_cell.angle_gamma   90.00
#
_symmetry.space_group_name_H-M   'P 1'
#
loop_
_entity.id
_entity.type
_entity.pdbx_description
1 polymer ?
#
loop_
_entity_poly.entity_id
_entity_poly.type
_entity_poly.pdbx_seq_one_letter_code
_entity_poly.pdbx_strand_id
1 'polypeptide(L)'
;MDKGGLSILEQVVARSPPSAQKSVSHALFDALSPPDLGYLSCTSTTMSECVRSYREVAWDIVSFLSHWFIGAPDVYAFLDVLELAGAVVSGSQILRFLDRDRPLVDSDLDVITRIGGALRLIDFLGSIGYTGVEVKHEYPIDPSVFGISSTRSFAKGGGDQGILHVMDFVKPISRHDCTSCKVQVVVVAQHPVEHIIHTYHSRTVAHQGEQPAS
;
A
#
# COMPACT_ATOMS: atom_id res chain seq x y z
N MET A 1 34.24 23.71 -26.36
CA MET A 1 32.91 23.99 -25.77
C MET A 1 31.90 23.24 -26.59
N ASP A 2 31.60 22.02 -26.16
CA ASP A 2 30.70 21.13 -26.88
C ASP A 2 29.28 21.70 -26.88
N LYS A 3 28.72 21.88 -28.09
CA LYS A 3 27.27 22.04 -28.25
C LYS A 3 26.67 20.66 -28.09
N GLY A 4 26.44 20.26 -26.84
CA GLY A 4 25.72 19.03 -26.50
C GLY A 4 24.36 19.05 -27.18
N GLY A 5 24.24 18.33 -28.29
CA GLY A 5 22.97 18.17 -28.99
C GLY A 5 21.99 17.45 -28.07
N LEU A 6 20.76 17.97 -28.02
CA LEU A 6 19.66 17.31 -27.31
C LEU A 6 19.55 15.86 -27.80
N SER A 7 19.42 14.93 -26.86
CA SER A 7 19.18 13.52 -27.21
C SER A 7 17.87 13.39 -28.01
N ILE A 8 17.70 12.32 -28.78
CA ILE A 8 16.49 12.09 -29.59
C ILE A 8 15.23 12.18 -28.72
N LEU A 9 15.29 11.68 -27.48
CA LEU A 9 14.19 11.78 -26.52
C LEU A 9 13.88 13.22 -26.12
N GLU A 10 14.91 14.03 -25.85
CA GLU A 10 14.72 15.45 -25.54
C GLU A 10 14.18 16.24 -26.74
N GLN A 11 14.57 15.88 -27.95
CA GLN A 11 14.02 16.49 -29.17
C GLN A 11 12.55 16.09 -29.40
N VAL A 12 12.16 14.84 -29.12
CA VAL A 12 10.77 14.36 -29.23
C VAL A 12 9.87 15.02 -28.18
N VAL A 13 10.38 15.14 -26.95
CA VAL A 13 9.70 15.85 -25.86
C VAL A 13 9.56 17.34 -26.23
N ALA A 14 10.63 18.01 -26.64
CA ALA A 14 10.60 19.45 -26.95
C ALA A 14 9.78 19.86 -28.19
N ARG A 15 9.50 18.94 -29.11
CA ARG A 15 8.79 19.24 -30.39
C ARG A 15 7.30 18.92 -30.37
N SER A 16 6.79 18.32 -29.31
CA SER A 16 5.37 17.96 -29.19
C SER A 16 4.55 19.13 -28.62
N PRO A 17 3.29 19.34 -29.04
CA PRO A 17 2.44 20.37 -28.43
C PRO A 17 2.24 20.10 -26.93
N PRO A 18 2.10 21.12 -26.06
CA PRO A 18 2.19 20.96 -24.59
C PRO A 18 1.23 19.91 -24.00
N SER A 19 0.06 19.73 -24.61
CA SER A 19 -0.93 18.72 -24.22
C SER A 19 -0.54 17.30 -24.67
N ALA A 20 0.06 17.14 -25.85
CA ALA A 20 0.53 15.85 -26.36
C ALA A 20 1.88 15.44 -25.75
N GLN A 21 2.74 16.40 -25.41
CA GLN A 21 4.03 16.19 -24.76
C GLN A 21 3.88 15.49 -23.40
N LYS A 22 2.87 15.87 -22.62
CA LYS A 22 2.51 15.16 -21.38
C LYS A 22 2.06 13.73 -21.67
N SER A 23 1.18 13.52 -22.65
CA SER A 23 0.63 12.20 -22.97
C SER A 23 1.68 11.21 -23.49
N VAL A 24 2.60 11.63 -24.36
CA VAL A 24 3.63 10.75 -24.92
C VAL A 24 4.71 10.42 -23.89
N SER A 25 5.12 11.41 -23.08
CA SER A 25 6.11 11.19 -22.04
C SER A 25 5.56 10.29 -20.93
N HIS A 26 4.28 10.47 -20.54
CA HIS A 26 3.62 9.59 -19.57
C HIS A 26 3.54 8.15 -20.07
N ALA A 27 3.09 7.93 -21.32
CA ALA A 27 3.04 6.58 -21.87
C ALA A 27 4.42 5.90 -21.94
N LEU A 28 5.47 6.66 -22.25
CA LEU A 28 6.85 6.15 -22.17
C LEU A 28 7.23 5.79 -20.73
N PHE A 29 6.92 6.65 -19.76
CA PHE A 29 7.28 6.44 -18.36
C PHE A 29 6.45 5.33 -17.68
N ASP A 30 5.22 5.10 -18.12
CA ASP A 30 4.37 3.99 -17.68
C ASP A 30 5.00 2.64 -18.06
N ALA A 31 5.67 2.57 -19.21
CA ALA A 31 6.36 1.38 -19.69
C ALA A 31 7.70 1.10 -18.99
N LEU A 32 8.18 2.01 -18.13
CA LEU A 32 9.47 1.89 -17.43
C LEU A 32 9.29 1.40 -16.00
N SER A 33 10.21 0.55 -15.54
CA SER A 33 10.27 0.16 -14.13
C SER A 33 10.74 1.33 -13.25
N PRO A 34 10.47 1.32 -11.92
CA PRO A 34 10.95 2.38 -11.03
C PRO A 34 12.49 2.58 -11.07
N PRO A 35 13.33 1.52 -11.14
CA PRO A 35 14.76 1.68 -11.39
C PRO A 35 15.10 2.38 -12.71
N ASP A 36 14.42 2.03 -13.81
CA ASP A 36 14.67 2.63 -15.13
C ASP A 36 14.37 4.13 -15.13
N LEU A 37 13.29 4.55 -14.47
CA LEU A 37 12.99 5.96 -14.26
C LEU A 37 14.08 6.67 -13.45
N GLY A 38 14.68 5.97 -12.48
CA GLY A 38 15.85 6.44 -11.74
C GLY A 38 17.04 6.70 -12.66
N TYR A 39 17.41 5.72 -13.50
CA TYR A 39 18.49 5.89 -14.46
C TYR A 39 18.21 7.00 -15.47
N LEU A 40 16.97 7.06 -15.98
CA LEU A 40 16.54 8.08 -16.93
C LEU A 40 16.65 9.49 -16.33
N SER A 41 16.30 9.66 -15.05
CA SER A 41 16.40 10.93 -14.33
C SER A 41 17.84 11.46 -14.19
N CYS A 42 18.84 10.58 -14.31
CA CYS A 42 20.26 10.93 -14.23
C CYS A 42 20.86 11.34 -15.57
N THR A 43 20.11 11.22 -16.69
CA THR A 43 20.66 11.51 -18.04
C THR A 43 20.77 12.99 -18.34
N SER A 44 19.82 13.81 -17.85
CA SER A 44 19.85 15.27 -17.97
C SER A 44 18.96 15.95 -16.93
N THR A 45 19.18 17.23 -16.65
CA THR A 45 18.34 18.03 -15.73
C THR A 45 16.89 18.08 -16.20
N THR A 46 16.65 18.28 -17.50
CA THR A 46 15.31 18.28 -18.09
C THR A 46 14.60 16.95 -17.84
N MET A 47 15.29 15.83 -18.07
CA MET A 47 14.69 14.51 -17.85
C MET A 47 14.44 14.24 -16.36
N SER A 48 15.33 14.71 -15.48
CA SER A 48 15.14 14.66 -14.03
C SER A 48 13.85 15.38 -13.61
N GLU A 49 13.61 16.58 -14.14
CA GLU A 49 12.38 17.34 -13.88
C GLU A 49 11.13 16.66 -14.44
N CYS A 50 11.20 16.11 -15.65
CA CYS A 50 10.10 15.35 -16.26
C CYS A 50 9.74 14.12 -15.41
N VAL A 51 10.74 13.33 -15.00
CA VAL A 51 10.53 12.14 -14.15
C VAL A 51 9.98 12.54 -12.78
N ARG A 52 10.46 13.65 -12.19
CA ARG A 52 9.92 14.16 -10.92
C ARG A 52 8.45 14.55 -11.04
N SER A 53 8.08 15.32 -12.06
CA SER A 53 6.69 15.71 -12.29
C SER A 53 5.79 14.50 -12.56
N TYR A 54 6.30 13.50 -13.30
CA TYR A 54 5.57 12.26 -13.52
C TYR A 54 5.36 11.48 -12.21
N ARG A 55 6.40 11.38 -11.36
CA ARG A 55 6.31 10.67 -10.07
C ARG A 55 5.21 11.22 -9.17
N GLU A 56 5.07 12.55 -9.12
CA GLU A 56 4.05 13.25 -8.33
C GLU A 56 2.62 12.86 -8.75
N VAL A 57 2.41 12.47 -10.02
CA VAL A 57 1.11 12.05 -10.55
C VAL A 57 0.93 10.53 -10.49
N ALA A 58 1.97 9.77 -10.85
CA ALA A 58 1.92 8.31 -10.94
C ALA A 58 1.79 7.62 -9.57
N TRP A 59 2.40 8.21 -8.54
CA TRP A 59 2.38 7.69 -7.17
C TRP A 59 1.76 8.69 -6.19
N ASP A 60 0.62 9.28 -6.58
CA ASP A 60 -0.18 10.11 -5.68
C ASP A 60 -0.92 9.24 -4.65
N ILE A 61 -0.28 9.06 -3.49
CA ILE A 61 -0.83 8.27 -2.39
C ILE A 61 -2.14 8.86 -1.85
N VAL A 62 -2.34 10.18 -1.95
CA VAL A 62 -3.55 10.85 -1.46
C VAL A 62 -4.72 10.46 -2.34
N SER A 63 -4.54 10.55 -3.66
CA SER A 63 -5.54 10.09 -4.62
C SER A 63 -5.81 8.59 -4.51
N PHE A 64 -4.77 7.78 -4.28
CA PHE A 64 -4.91 6.33 -4.13
C PHE A 64 -5.73 5.95 -2.89
N LEU A 65 -5.36 6.48 -1.72
CA LEU A 65 -6.02 6.18 -0.44
C LEU A 65 -7.40 6.82 -0.30
N SER A 66 -7.71 7.83 -1.12
CA SER A 66 -9.06 8.42 -1.19
C SER A 66 -10.15 7.41 -1.58
N HIS A 67 -9.78 6.21 -2.03
CA HIS A 67 -10.72 5.10 -2.19
C HIS A 67 -11.35 4.69 -0.86
N TRP A 68 -10.55 4.54 0.22
CA TRP A 68 -11.02 4.13 1.55
C TRP A 68 -11.35 5.32 2.45
N PHE A 69 -10.61 6.43 2.33
CA PHE A 69 -10.75 7.60 3.23
C PHE A 69 -11.40 8.78 2.49
N ILE A 70 -12.37 9.46 3.13
CA ILE A 70 -13.20 10.45 2.43
C ILE A 70 -12.52 11.81 2.50
N GLY A 71 -11.83 12.15 1.41
CA GLY A 71 -11.17 13.45 1.26
C GLY A 71 -9.77 13.49 1.86
N ALA A 72 -9.04 14.53 1.49
CA ALA A 72 -7.63 14.68 1.87
C ALA A 72 -7.38 14.69 3.40
N PRO A 73 -8.23 15.31 4.25
CA PRO A 73 -7.99 15.32 5.70
C PRO A 73 -7.96 13.93 6.33
N ASP A 74 -8.89 13.04 5.97
CA ASP A 74 -8.92 11.67 6.49
C ASP A 74 -7.69 10.88 6.02
N VAL A 75 -7.24 11.10 4.79
CA VAL A 75 -6.03 10.44 4.26
C VAL A 75 -4.79 10.89 5.02
N TYR A 76 -4.60 12.19 5.23
CA TYR A 76 -3.45 12.69 6.00
C TYR A 76 -3.48 12.20 7.44
N ALA A 77 -4.65 12.25 8.10
CA ALA A 77 -4.80 11.71 9.44
C ALA A 77 -4.50 10.21 9.51
N PHE A 78 -4.89 9.44 8.49
CA PHE A 78 -4.55 8.02 8.41
C PHE A 78 -3.04 7.81 8.26
N LEU A 79 -2.34 8.59 7.42
CA LEU A 79 -0.88 8.51 7.28
C LEU A 79 -0.16 8.83 8.59
N ASP A 80 -0.61 9.87 9.31
CA ASP A 80 -0.07 10.22 10.63
C ASP A 80 -0.28 9.06 11.64
N VAL A 81 -1.46 8.43 11.62
CA VAL A 81 -1.75 7.27 12.47
C VAL A 81 -0.88 6.08 12.11
N LEU A 82 -0.61 5.82 10.82
CA LEU A 82 0.31 4.76 10.39
C LEU A 82 1.71 4.98 10.95
N GLU A 83 2.23 6.20 10.83
CA GLU A 83 3.57 6.56 11.34
C GLU A 83 3.64 6.36 12.86
N LEU A 84 2.68 6.91 13.60
CA LEU A 84 2.62 6.83 15.07
C LEU A 84 2.39 5.40 15.59
N ALA A 85 1.64 4.58 14.84
CA ALA A 85 1.41 3.17 15.16
C ALA A 85 2.61 2.29 14.80
N GLY A 86 3.56 2.80 14.00
CA GLY A 86 4.59 1.97 13.36
C GLY A 86 3.97 0.90 12.46
N ALA A 87 2.90 1.25 11.77
CA ALA A 87 2.12 0.38 10.90
C ALA A 87 2.45 0.62 9.43
N VAL A 88 2.17 -0.38 8.59
CA VAL A 88 2.44 -0.34 7.15
C VAL A 88 1.26 -0.86 6.37
N VAL A 89 0.99 -0.27 5.21
CA VAL A 89 0.04 -0.82 4.23
C VAL A 89 0.70 -1.99 3.51
N SER A 90 -0.04 -3.07 3.29
CA SER A 90 0.41 -4.30 2.64
C SER A 90 -0.62 -4.81 1.64
N GLY A 91 -0.40 -6.02 1.12
CA GLY A 91 -1.37 -6.76 0.35
C GLY A 91 -1.41 -6.42 -1.14
N SER A 92 -2.53 -6.74 -1.78
CA SER A 92 -2.69 -6.55 -3.23
C SER A 92 -2.72 -5.07 -3.63
N GLN A 93 -3.25 -4.19 -2.77
CA GLN A 93 -3.40 -2.77 -3.09
C GLN A 93 -2.06 -2.05 -3.19
N ILE A 94 -1.08 -2.38 -2.35
CA ILE A 94 0.25 -1.75 -2.47
C ILE A 94 0.94 -2.13 -3.78
N LEU A 95 0.73 -3.36 -4.28
CA LEU A 95 1.23 -3.78 -5.58
C LEU A 95 0.60 -2.94 -6.70
N ARG A 96 -0.72 -2.75 -6.66
CA ARG A 96 -1.42 -1.87 -7.62
C ARG A 96 -0.89 -0.44 -7.57
N PHE A 97 -0.67 0.11 -6.37
CA PHE A 97 -0.07 1.43 -6.23
C PHE A 97 1.33 1.50 -6.86
N LEU A 98 2.19 0.50 -6.62
CA LEU A 98 3.53 0.44 -7.21
C LEU A 98 3.49 0.29 -8.74
N ASP A 99 2.51 -0.46 -9.25
CA ASP A 99 2.22 -0.64 -10.68
C ASP A 99 1.51 0.56 -11.31
N ARG A 100 1.22 1.62 -10.54
CA ARG A 100 0.54 2.86 -10.98
C ARG A 100 -0.90 2.62 -11.42
N ASP A 101 -1.46 1.54 -10.92
CA ASP A 101 -2.79 1.07 -11.21
C ASP A 101 -3.79 1.69 -10.24
N ARG A 102 -5.04 1.87 -10.71
CA ARG A 102 -6.13 2.30 -9.81
C ARG A 102 -6.41 1.22 -8.77
N PRO A 103 -6.84 1.61 -7.55
CA PRO A 103 -7.33 0.67 -6.54
C PRO A 103 -8.35 -0.31 -7.11
N LEU A 104 -8.25 -1.59 -6.70
CA LEU A 104 -9.26 -2.57 -7.09
C LEU A 104 -10.53 -2.33 -6.28
N VAL A 105 -11.66 -2.19 -6.97
CA VAL A 105 -12.98 -2.02 -6.35
C VAL A 105 -13.32 -3.26 -5.52
N ASP A 106 -13.94 -3.05 -4.35
CA ASP A 106 -14.35 -4.09 -3.41
C ASP A 106 -13.22 -4.94 -2.81
N SER A 107 -11.96 -4.48 -2.93
CA SER A 107 -10.81 -5.11 -2.26
C SER A 107 -10.45 -4.38 -0.97
N ASP A 108 -9.96 -5.17 -0.03
CA ASP A 108 -9.55 -4.70 1.29
C ASP A 108 -8.24 -3.91 1.21
N LEU A 109 -8.10 -2.93 2.10
CA LEU A 109 -6.81 -2.31 2.42
C LEU A 109 -6.19 -3.02 3.61
N ASP A 110 -5.10 -3.75 3.39
CA ASP A 110 -4.40 -4.45 4.46
C ASP A 110 -3.42 -3.52 5.18
N VAL A 111 -3.54 -3.46 6.51
CA VAL A 111 -2.67 -2.66 7.38
C VAL A 111 -2.05 -3.59 8.43
N ILE A 112 -0.73 -3.67 8.45
CA ILE A 112 0.01 -4.52 9.39
C ILE A 112 0.64 -3.64 10.46
N THR A 113 0.42 -3.99 11.73
CA THR A 113 0.93 -3.25 12.89
C THR A 113 1.38 -4.20 13.99
N ARG A 114 2.22 -3.70 14.91
CA ARG A 114 2.42 -4.37 16.20
C ARG A 114 1.25 -4.06 17.14
N ILE A 115 1.12 -4.88 18.18
CA ILE A 115 0.08 -4.72 19.20
C ILE A 115 -0.01 -3.31 19.78
N GLY A 116 1.13 -2.66 20.04
CA GLY A 116 1.16 -1.30 20.61
C GLY A 116 0.59 -0.22 19.68
N GLY A 117 0.56 -0.47 18.37
CA GLY A 117 -0.03 0.44 17.38
C GLY A 117 -1.49 0.15 17.04
N ALA A 118 -1.98 -1.06 17.37
CA ALA A 118 -3.32 -1.52 16.97
C ALA A 118 -4.43 -0.64 17.54
N LEU A 119 -4.36 -0.27 18.83
CA LEU A 119 -5.39 0.56 19.47
C LEU A 119 -5.60 1.89 18.77
N ARG A 120 -4.53 2.56 18.33
CA ARG A 120 -4.62 3.84 17.62
C ARG A 120 -5.33 3.71 16.27
N LEU A 121 -5.05 2.62 15.55
CA LEU A 121 -5.73 2.34 14.27
C LEU A 121 -7.22 2.05 14.49
N ILE A 122 -7.55 1.27 15.51
CA ILE A 122 -8.95 0.96 15.85
C ILE A 122 -9.71 2.24 16.21
N ASP A 123 -9.15 3.07 17.09
CA ASP A 123 -9.74 4.34 17.52
C ASP A 123 -9.93 5.29 16.34
N PHE A 124 -8.91 5.42 15.47
CA PHE A 124 -8.98 6.25 14.29
C PHE A 124 -10.07 5.78 13.33
N LEU A 125 -10.07 4.49 12.95
CA LEU A 125 -11.04 3.92 12.02
C LEU A 125 -12.47 4.10 12.56
N GLY A 126 -12.68 3.85 13.86
CA GLY A 126 -13.96 4.10 14.52
C GLY A 126 -14.38 5.57 14.47
N SER A 127 -13.44 6.50 14.71
CA SER A 127 -13.72 7.94 14.69
C SER A 127 -14.18 8.47 13.33
N ILE A 128 -13.74 7.85 12.24
CA ILE A 128 -14.12 8.20 10.87
C ILE A 128 -15.27 7.32 10.32
N GLY A 129 -15.93 6.54 11.19
CA GLY A 129 -17.17 5.83 10.88
C GLY A 129 -16.99 4.41 10.30
N TYR A 130 -15.81 3.80 10.42
CA TYR A 130 -15.70 2.35 10.23
C TYR A 130 -16.28 1.61 11.43
N THR A 131 -16.91 0.47 11.17
CA THR A 131 -17.39 -0.45 12.20
C THR A 131 -16.57 -1.73 12.17
N GLY A 132 -16.07 -2.16 13.33
CA GLY A 132 -15.39 -3.45 13.47
C GLY A 132 -16.36 -4.60 13.24
N VAL A 133 -15.96 -5.56 12.42
CA VAL A 133 -16.66 -6.83 12.20
C VAL A 133 -15.89 -7.90 12.95
N GLU A 134 -16.54 -8.60 13.88
CA GLU A 134 -15.92 -9.75 14.54
C GLU A 134 -15.58 -10.82 13.50
N VAL A 135 -14.28 -10.98 13.22
CA VAL A 135 -13.77 -12.07 12.41
C VAL A 135 -13.65 -13.29 13.32
N LYS A 136 -14.41 -14.35 13.04
CA LYS A 136 -14.38 -15.63 13.78
C LYS A 136 -13.09 -16.45 13.54
N HIS A 137 -11.95 -15.80 13.48
CA HIS A 137 -10.65 -16.47 13.53
C HIS A 137 -10.09 -16.27 14.94
N GLU A 138 -10.53 -17.14 15.85
CA GLU A 138 -10.00 -17.25 17.21
C GLU A 138 -8.55 -17.72 17.15
N TYR A 139 -7.62 -16.79 17.00
CA TYR A 139 -6.29 -17.00 17.55
C TYR A 139 -6.43 -16.88 19.08
N PRO A 140 -5.89 -17.83 19.86
CA PRO A 140 -5.96 -17.76 21.32
C PRO A 140 -5.14 -16.55 21.79
N ILE A 141 -5.80 -15.40 21.89
CA ILE A 141 -5.23 -14.19 22.46
C ILE A 141 -5.54 -14.23 23.94
N ASP A 142 -4.51 -14.39 24.76
CA ASP A 142 -4.64 -14.15 26.19
C ASP A 142 -5.00 -12.65 26.38
N PRO A 143 -6.13 -12.31 27.01
CA PRO A 143 -6.53 -10.93 27.28
C PRO A 143 -5.48 -10.10 28.03
N SER A 144 -4.53 -10.75 28.71
CA SER A 144 -3.38 -10.12 29.35
C SER A 144 -2.43 -9.42 28.35
N VAL A 145 -2.48 -9.81 27.08
CA VAL A 145 -1.59 -9.33 26.00
C VAL A 145 -1.79 -7.85 25.68
N PHE A 146 -2.99 -7.30 25.84
CA PHE A 146 -3.24 -5.86 25.70
C PHE A 146 -2.78 -5.03 26.92
N GLY A 147 -2.40 -5.68 28.02
CA GLY A 147 -1.91 -5.04 29.26
C GLY A 147 -0.40 -5.09 29.47
N ILE A 148 0.37 -5.80 28.63
CA ILE A 148 1.79 -6.07 28.88
C ILE A 148 2.69 -5.20 28.00
N SER A 149 3.33 -4.21 28.63
CA SER A 149 4.43 -3.46 28.05
C SER A 149 5.68 -4.35 27.88
N SER A 150 6.14 -4.47 26.64
CA SER A 150 7.53 -4.74 26.21
C SER A 150 8.15 -6.16 26.40
N THR A 151 8.38 -6.79 25.23
CA THR A 151 9.68 -7.29 24.72
C THR A 151 10.21 -8.74 24.83
N ARG A 152 9.67 -9.74 25.55
CA ARG A 152 10.30 -11.10 25.45
C ARG A 152 9.42 -12.34 25.38
N SER A 153 8.14 -12.27 25.72
CA SER A 153 7.32 -13.48 25.83
C SER A 153 6.54 -13.85 24.56
N PHE A 154 6.47 -12.95 23.56
CA PHE A 154 5.63 -13.16 22.36
C PHE A 154 6.24 -14.12 21.32
N ALA A 155 7.55 -14.39 21.37
CA ALA A 155 8.23 -15.21 20.37
C ALA A 155 7.88 -16.71 20.44
N LYS A 156 7.15 -17.17 21.47
CA LYS A 156 6.86 -18.60 21.68
C LYS A 156 5.39 -19.00 21.61
N GLY A 157 4.46 -18.07 21.39
CA GLY A 157 3.02 -18.35 21.49
C GLY A 157 2.12 -17.76 20.40
N GLY A 158 2.65 -17.05 19.40
CA GLY A 158 1.83 -16.55 18.29
C GLY A 158 1.42 -17.69 17.36
N GLY A 159 0.17 -17.69 16.90
CA GLY A 159 -0.32 -18.61 15.87
C GLY A 159 0.48 -18.51 14.57
N ASP A 160 0.08 -19.31 13.57
CA ASP A 160 0.71 -19.42 12.25
C ASP A 160 1.45 -18.13 11.83
N GLN A 161 2.78 -18.23 11.72
CA GLN A 161 3.66 -17.18 11.16
C GLN A 161 3.77 -15.87 11.96
N GLY A 162 3.45 -15.85 13.25
CA GLY A 162 3.65 -14.68 14.11
C GLY A 162 2.56 -13.61 14.01
N ILE A 163 1.41 -13.97 13.42
CA ILE A 163 0.17 -13.20 13.46
C ILE A 163 -0.48 -13.42 14.83
N LEU A 164 -0.85 -12.33 15.48
CA LEU A 164 -1.53 -12.34 16.77
C LEU A 164 -3.04 -12.18 16.62
N HIS A 165 -3.48 -11.29 15.72
CA HIS A 165 -4.89 -11.02 15.50
C HIS A 165 -5.14 -10.43 14.11
N VAL A 166 -6.36 -10.60 13.61
CA VAL A 166 -6.83 -9.98 12.35
C VAL A 166 -8.20 -9.39 12.63
N MET A 167 -8.36 -8.10 12.33
CA MET A 167 -9.60 -7.35 12.54
C MET A 167 -10.06 -6.75 11.23
N ASP A 168 -11.35 -6.92 10.91
CA ASP A 168 -11.95 -6.33 9.73
C ASP A 168 -12.77 -5.11 10.12
N PHE A 169 -12.61 -4.03 9.36
CA PHE A 169 -13.33 -2.78 9.53
C PHE A 169 -14.06 -2.46 8.25
N VAL A 170 -15.37 -2.22 8.33
CA VAL A 170 -16.21 -1.91 7.16
C VAL A 170 -16.86 -0.55 7.33
N LYS A 171 -16.87 0.25 6.27
CA LYS A 171 -17.57 1.52 6.18
C LYS A 171 -18.48 1.52 4.96
N PRO A 172 -19.80 1.71 5.12
CA PRO A 172 -20.71 1.84 3.98
C PRO A 172 -20.39 3.13 3.22
N ILE A 173 -20.22 3.02 1.91
CA ILE A 173 -19.94 4.15 1.03
C ILE A 173 -20.85 4.02 -0.18
N SER A 174 -21.47 5.11 -0.60
CA SER A 174 -22.24 5.13 -1.85
C SER A 174 -21.41 5.82 -2.93
N ARG A 175 -20.61 5.04 -3.67
CA ARG A 175 -19.92 5.48 -4.88
C ARG A 175 -20.37 4.62 -6.05
N HIS A 176 -20.24 5.14 -7.28
CA HIS A 176 -20.85 4.58 -8.50
C HIS A 176 -20.72 3.05 -8.66
N ASP A 177 -19.62 2.44 -8.19
CA ASP A 177 -19.36 1.00 -8.34
C ASP A 177 -19.00 0.29 -7.02
N CYS A 178 -19.13 0.95 -5.86
CA CYS A 178 -18.72 0.37 -4.57
C CYS A 178 -19.73 0.74 -3.48
N THR A 179 -20.17 -0.27 -2.73
CA THR A 179 -21.19 -0.12 -1.67
C THR A 179 -20.59 -0.06 -0.26
N SER A 180 -19.33 -0.48 -0.11
CA SER A 180 -18.60 -0.43 1.15
C SER A 180 -17.11 -0.53 0.92
N CYS A 181 -16.32 0.17 1.73
CA CYS A 181 -14.88 -0.06 1.78
C CYS A 181 -14.52 -0.86 3.02
N LYS A 182 -13.51 -1.73 2.88
CA LYS A 182 -13.00 -2.58 3.95
C LYS A 182 -11.52 -2.30 4.21
N VAL A 183 -11.16 -2.23 5.48
CA VAL A 183 -9.78 -2.12 5.98
C VAL A 183 -9.54 -3.32 6.88
N GLN A 184 -8.48 -4.08 6.63
CA GLN A 184 -8.09 -5.20 7.46
C GLN A 184 -6.85 -4.82 8.28
N VAL A 185 -6.94 -4.91 9.60
CA VAL A 185 -5.82 -4.64 10.51
C VAL A 185 -5.26 -5.97 11.02
N VAL A 186 -4.04 -6.29 10.59
CA VAL A 186 -3.29 -7.48 11.00
C VAL A 186 -2.30 -7.09 12.10
N VAL A 187 -2.48 -7.67 13.27
CA VAL A 187 -1.62 -7.46 14.43
C VAL A 187 -0.57 -8.56 14.48
N VAL A 188 0.71 -8.18 14.48
CA VAL A 188 1.85 -9.11 14.46
C VAL A 188 2.76 -8.92 15.67
N ALA A 189 3.49 -9.98 16.02
CA ALA A 189 4.44 -9.95 17.14
C ALA A 189 5.76 -9.21 16.80
N GLN A 190 6.18 -9.28 15.53
CA GLN A 190 7.46 -8.73 15.05
C GLN A 190 7.27 -7.38 14.33
N HIS A 191 8.36 -6.77 13.86
CA HIS A 191 8.27 -5.53 13.10
C HIS A 191 7.47 -5.77 11.79
N PRO A 192 6.51 -4.91 11.41
CA PRO A 192 5.63 -5.19 10.27
C PRO A 192 6.39 -5.43 8.95
N VAL A 193 7.44 -4.66 8.68
CA VAL A 193 8.31 -4.85 7.50
C VAL A 193 8.99 -6.22 7.52
N GLU A 194 9.52 -6.63 8.67
CA GLU A 194 10.15 -7.95 8.85
C GLU A 194 9.13 -9.06 8.66
N HIS A 195 7.91 -8.89 9.17
CA HIS A 195 6.79 -9.79 8.92
C HIS A 195 6.46 -9.92 7.44
N ILE A 196 6.39 -8.81 6.70
CA ILE A 196 6.12 -8.85 5.25
C ILE A 196 7.19 -9.67 4.53
N ILE A 197 8.47 -9.35 4.78
CA ILE A 197 9.61 -10.01 4.12
C ILE A 197 9.63 -11.51 4.42
N HIS A 198 9.42 -11.92 5.68
CA HIS A 198 9.54 -13.34 6.02
C HIS A 198 8.30 -14.17 5.71
N THR A 199 7.11 -13.57 5.69
CA THR A 199 5.85 -14.31 5.57
C THR A 199 5.32 -14.34 4.14
N TYR A 200 5.44 -13.24 3.38
CA TYR A 200 4.81 -13.10 2.07
C TYR A 200 5.69 -13.59 0.91
N HIS A 201 6.98 -13.83 1.13
CA HIS A 201 7.88 -14.39 0.12
C HIS A 201 7.82 -15.94 0.00
N SER A 202 7.01 -16.63 0.80
CA SER A 202 6.88 -18.10 0.78
C SER A 202 5.60 -18.66 0.14
N ARG A 203 4.75 -17.82 -0.47
CA ARG A 203 3.54 -18.30 -1.18
C ARG A 203 3.54 -17.89 -2.66
N THR A 204 4.49 -18.44 -3.42
CA THR A 204 4.19 -18.80 -4.80
C THR A 204 3.14 -19.91 -4.73
N VAL A 205 1.93 -19.61 -5.13
CA VAL A 205 0.79 -20.53 -5.15
C VAL A 205 1.18 -21.78 -5.93
N ALA A 206 1.48 -22.89 -5.24
CA ALA A 206 1.46 -24.20 -5.84
C ALA A 206 -0.01 -24.54 -6.08
N HIS A 207 -0.55 -24.09 -7.21
CA HIS A 207 -1.61 -24.84 -7.88
C HIS A 207 -0.97 -26.14 -8.37
N GLN A 208 -0.83 -27.12 -7.49
CA GLN A 208 -0.69 -28.53 -7.85
C GLN A 208 -1.98 -29.23 -7.47
N GLY A 209 -2.51 -29.93 -8.46
CA GLY A 209 -3.87 -30.42 -8.47
C GLY A 209 -4.09 -31.62 -7.56
N GLU A 210 -5.31 -31.70 -7.07
CA GLU A 210 -5.97 -32.95 -6.79
C GLU A 210 -7.31 -32.91 -7.51
N GLN A 211 -7.35 -33.53 -8.70
CA GLN A 211 -8.59 -34.11 -9.21
C GLN A 211 -8.81 -35.41 -8.43
N PRO A 212 -9.97 -35.62 -7.77
CA PRO A 212 -10.32 -36.94 -7.29
C PRO A 212 -10.67 -37.81 -8.50
N ALA A 213 -9.87 -38.86 -8.72
CA ALA A 213 -10.22 -39.94 -9.63
C ALA A 213 -11.53 -40.59 -9.15
N SER A 214 -12.49 -40.70 -10.07
CA SER A 214 -13.70 -41.52 -9.95
C SER A 214 -13.45 -42.87 -10.60
#